data_AF-A0A1B6FU76-F1
#
_entry.id   AF-A0A1B6FU76-F1
#
_cell.length_a   1.000
_cell.length_b   1.000
_cell.length_c   1.000
_cell.angle_alpha   90.00
_cell.angle_beta   90.00
_cell.angle_gamma   90.00
#
_symmetry.space_group_name_H-M   'P 1'
#
loop_
_entity.id
_entity.type
_entity.pdbx_description
1 polymer ?
#
loop_
_entity_poly.entity_id
_entity_poly.type
_entity_poly.pdbx_seq_one_letter_code
_entity_poly.pdbx_strand_id
1 'polypeptide(L)'
;NFHKFHVLCCTKLFLTNWAITSCVLDGFRKCLLMVTKPTQTLIQQFGWEQFDHPPYSPDLAPSDYHLFLHLKRELAGKRYGSDEEVKHAVQSCLSSLAASFYEEGIGKLVTRYDKCLNIGGNYVEK
;
A
#
# COMPACT_ATOMS: atom_id res chain seq x y z
N ASN A 1 21.83 -3.22 9.21
CA ASN A 1 20.83 -2.34 9.86
C ASN A 1 19.70 -1.86 8.92
N PHE A 2 19.46 -2.54 7.79
CA PHE A 2 18.34 -2.25 6.86
C PHE A 2 17.00 -2.88 7.27
N HIS A 3 17.01 -3.86 8.20
CA HIS A 3 15.82 -4.61 8.61
C HIS A 3 14.87 -3.83 9.55
N LYS A 4 15.28 -2.69 10.11
CA LYS A 4 14.46 -1.93 11.08
C LYS A 4 13.67 -0.76 10.46
N PHE A 5 14.03 -0.30 9.25
CA PHE A 5 13.35 0.84 8.60
C PHE A 5 12.17 0.42 7.72
N HIS A 6 12.27 -0.73 7.05
CA HIS A 6 11.24 -1.13 6.06
C HIS A 6 9.94 -1.64 6.72
N VAL A 7 10.04 -2.21 7.92
CA VAL A 7 8.87 -2.60 8.70
C VAL A 7 8.06 -1.36 9.09
N LEU A 8 8.69 -0.20 9.31
CA LEU A 8 8.03 0.98 9.85
C LEU A 8 7.12 1.71 8.84
N CYS A 9 7.45 1.75 7.55
CA CYS A 9 6.61 2.46 6.57
C CYS A 9 5.27 1.73 6.34
N CYS A 10 5.27 0.40 6.27
CA CYS A 10 4.03 -0.37 6.19
C CYS A 10 3.39 -0.58 7.57
N THR A 11 4.08 -1.13 8.58
CA THR A 11 3.41 -1.42 9.86
C THR A 11 2.93 -0.18 10.61
N LYS A 12 3.53 1.00 10.42
CA LYS A 12 3.11 2.22 11.13
C LYS A 12 2.04 3.03 10.37
N LEU A 13 1.94 2.89 9.04
CA LEU A 13 0.71 3.27 8.30
C LEU A 13 -0.46 2.31 8.61
N PHE A 14 -0.17 1.04 8.91
CA PHE A 14 -1.19 0.06 9.27
C PHE A 14 -1.67 0.19 10.73
N LEU A 15 -0.86 0.74 11.64
CA LEU A 15 -1.22 0.91 13.06
C LEU A 15 -1.94 2.24 13.37
N THR A 16 -1.82 3.27 12.53
CA THR A 16 -2.70 4.44 12.62
C THR A 16 -3.96 4.16 11.81
N ASN A 17 -4.94 3.53 12.46
CA ASN A 17 -6.31 3.22 12.02
C ASN A 17 -7.06 4.40 11.32
N TRP A 18 -6.48 5.59 11.32
CA TRP A 18 -6.96 6.80 10.65
C TRP A 18 -6.61 6.88 9.15
N ALA A 19 -5.48 6.32 8.71
CA ALA A 19 -5.02 6.50 7.33
C ALA A 19 -5.64 5.47 6.35
N ILE A 20 -5.91 4.25 6.81
CA ILE A 20 -6.48 3.20 5.95
C ILE A 20 -7.93 3.52 5.57
N THR A 21 -8.72 4.07 6.50
CA THR A 21 -10.11 4.46 6.26
C THR A 21 -10.25 5.57 5.21
N SER A 22 -9.27 6.47 5.09
CA SER A 22 -9.24 7.47 4.01
C SER A 22 -8.75 6.90 2.67
N CYS A 23 -7.87 5.89 2.68
CA CYS A 23 -7.30 5.32 1.45
C CYS A 23 -8.28 4.52 0.60
N VAL A 24 -9.40 4.06 1.17
CA VAL A 24 -10.41 3.26 0.46
C VAL A 24 -11.35 4.16 -0.37
N LEU A 25 -11.44 5.47 -0.07
CA LEU A 25 -12.38 6.38 -0.72
C LEU A 25 -11.78 7.22 -1.87
N ASP A 26 -10.47 7.48 -1.87
CA ASP A 26 -9.86 8.37 -2.86
C ASP A 26 -9.09 7.62 -3.95
N GLY A 27 -9.83 7.11 -4.93
CA GLY A 27 -9.28 6.69 -6.22
C GLY A 27 -8.49 7.84 -6.86
N PHE A 28 -7.24 7.54 -7.24
CA PHE A 28 -6.36 8.37 -8.08
C PHE A 28 -5.70 9.65 -7.51
N ARG A 29 -6.07 10.17 -6.32
CA ARG A 29 -5.50 11.44 -5.81
C ARG A 29 -4.22 11.33 -4.96
N LYS A 30 -3.68 10.12 -4.79
CA LYS A 30 -2.71 9.81 -3.72
C LYS A 30 -1.27 10.26 -4.02
N CYS A 31 -0.79 10.16 -5.26
CA CYS A 31 0.57 10.61 -5.63
C CYS A 31 0.74 12.13 -5.49
N LEU A 32 -0.27 12.92 -5.90
CA LEU A 32 -0.17 14.37 -5.86
C LEU A 32 -0.16 14.91 -4.42
N LEU A 33 -0.88 14.27 -3.49
CA LEU A 33 -0.93 14.69 -2.08
C LEU A 33 0.42 14.47 -1.36
N MET A 34 1.18 13.43 -1.72
CA MET A 34 2.49 13.14 -1.12
C MET A 34 3.60 14.14 -1.52
N VAL A 35 3.44 14.82 -2.66
CA VAL A 35 4.43 15.78 -3.18
C VAL A 35 4.13 17.24 -2.81
N THR A 36 3.03 17.52 -2.09
CA THR A 36 2.71 18.89 -1.68
C THR A 36 3.59 19.36 -0.52
N LYS A 37 3.90 20.67 -0.48
CA LYS A 37 4.76 21.29 0.55
C LYS A 37 4.31 21.01 2.00
N PRO A 38 3.00 21.07 2.33
CA PRO A 38 2.56 20.76 3.69
C PRO A 38 2.87 19.31 4.10
N THR A 39 2.63 18.35 3.21
CA THR A 39 2.93 16.93 3.47
C THR A 39 4.43 16.69 3.60
N GLN A 40 5.25 17.30 2.74
CA GLN A 40 6.72 17.20 2.79
C GLN A 40 7.28 17.73 4.12
N THR A 41 6.72 18.82 4.64
CA THR A 41 7.10 19.36 5.95
C THR A 41 6.79 18.37 7.07
N LEU A 42 5.63 17.71 7.04
CA LEU A 42 5.26 16.69 8.01
C LEU A 42 6.16 15.46 7.92
N ILE A 43 6.47 14.98 6.71
CA ILE A 43 7.38 13.84 6.47
C ILE A 43 8.75 14.11 7.13
N GLN A 44 9.29 15.32 6.93
CA GLN A 44 10.55 15.75 7.55
C GLN A 44 10.44 15.85 9.07
N GLN A 45 9.35 16.42 9.61
CA GLN A 45 9.12 16.52 11.06
C GLN A 45 9.06 15.15 11.74
N PHE A 46 8.45 14.16 11.09
CA PHE A 46 8.41 12.79 11.61
C PHE A 46 9.70 12.00 11.34
N GLY A 47 10.65 12.57 10.60
CA GLY A 47 11.92 11.93 10.24
C GLY A 47 11.72 10.72 9.32
N TRP A 48 10.70 10.74 8.47
CA TRP A 48 10.43 9.65 7.53
C TRP A 48 11.23 9.83 6.23
N GLU A 49 11.87 8.76 5.79
CA GLU A 49 12.53 8.73 4.48
C GLU A 49 11.51 8.38 3.40
N GLN A 50 11.49 9.19 2.34
CA GLN A 50 10.66 8.93 1.17
C GLN A 50 11.43 8.09 0.16
N PHE A 51 10.79 7.04 -0.34
CA PHE A 51 11.33 6.20 -1.41
C PHE A 51 10.94 6.78 -2.78
N ASP A 52 11.89 6.79 -3.72
CA ASP A 52 11.64 7.23 -5.09
C ASP A 52 10.71 6.23 -5.80
N HIS A 53 9.52 6.70 -6.17
CA HIS A 53 8.53 5.88 -6.87
C HIS A 53 8.30 6.42 -8.28
N PRO A 54 8.48 5.60 -9.33
CA PRO A 54 8.23 6.02 -10.69
C PRO A 54 6.74 6.37 -10.89
N PRO A 55 6.43 7.36 -11.75
CA PRO A 55 5.05 7.67 -12.09
C PRO A 55 4.34 6.47 -12.73
N TYR A 56 3.08 6.23 -12.33
CA TYR A 56 2.19 5.23 -12.93
C TYR A 56 2.67 3.77 -12.83
N SER A 57 3.39 3.37 -11.77
CA SER A 57 3.88 2.00 -11.58
C SER A 57 3.16 1.23 -10.46
N PRO A 58 1.88 0.85 -10.63
CA PRO A 58 1.12 0.08 -9.63
C PRO A 58 1.72 -1.31 -9.39
N ASP A 59 2.49 -1.84 -10.34
CA ASP A 59 3.25 -3.07 -10.22
C ASP A 59 4.41 -2.99 -9.22
N LEU A 60 4.84 -1.79 -8.84
CA LEU A 60 5.88 -1.55 -7.83
C LEU A 60 5.31 -1.13 -6.47
N ALA A 61 3.98 -1.06 -6.33
CA ALA A 61 3.31 -0.70 -5.09
C ALA A 61 2.74 -1.94 -4.38
N PRO A 62 3.25 -2.34 -3.19
CA PRO A 62 2.74 -3.50 -2.45
C PRO A 62 1.24 -3.45 -2.14
N SER A 63 0.70 -2.23 -1.97
CA SER A 63 -0.74 -2.01 -1.85
C SER A 63 -1.51 -2.55 -3.04
N ASP A 64 -1.04 -2.27 -4.25
CA ASP A 64 -1.77 -2.53 -5.50
C ASP A 64 -1.56 -3.95 -6.00
N TYR A 65 -0.32 -4.47 -5.93
CA TYR A 65 -0.02 -5.81 -6.42
C TYR A 65 -0.29 -6.94 -5.41
N HIS A 66 -0.47 -6.64 -4.12
CA HIS A 66 -0.65 -7.67 -3.09
C HIS A 66 -1.93 -7.45 -2.29
N LEU A 67 -2.02 -6.35 -1.55
CA LEU A 67 -3.12 -6.12 -0.61
C LEU A 67 -4.48 -5.93 -1.30
N PHE A 68 -4.57 -4.99 -2.25
CA PHE A 68 -5.83 -4.72 -2.96
C PHE A 68 -6.23 -5.88 -3.86
N LEU A 69 -5.28 -6.66 -4.35
CA LEU A 69 -5.58 -7.90 -5.06
C LEU A 69 -6.28 -8.91 -4.16
N HIS A 70 -5.80 -9.07 -2.92
CA HIS A 70 -6.46 -9.92 -1.94
C HIS A 70 -7.83 -9.38 -1.54
N LEU A 71 -7.93 -8.09 -1.18
CA LEU A 71 -9.21 -7.46 -0.83
C LEU A 71 -10.24 -7.56 -1.96
N LYS A 72 -9.83 -7.34 -3.21
CA LYS A 72 -10.73 -7.52 -4.37
C LYS A 72 -11.25 -8.94 -4.48
N ARG A 73 -10.43 -9.96 -4.19
CA ARG A 73 -10.87 -11.36 -4.20
C ARG A 73 -11.83 -11.65 -3.06
N GLU A 74 -11.54 -11.16 -1.87
CA GLU A 74 -12.37 -11.39 -0.68
C GLU A 74 -13.72 -10.67 -0.73
N LEU A 75 -13.76 -9.50 -1.35
CA LEU A 75 -14.97 -8.69 -1.47
C LEU A 75 -15.73 -8.91 -2.79
N ALA A 76 -15.14 -9.64 -3.74
CA ALA A 76 -15.75 -9.92 -5.03
C ALA A 76 -17.10 -10.62 -4.86
N GLY A 77 -18.10 -10.16 -5.61
CA GLY A 77 -19.44 -10.76 -5.64
C GLY A 77 -20.30 -10.50 -4.41
N LYS A 78 -19.77 -9.84 -3.37
CA LYS A 78 -20.56 -9.44 -2.18
C LYS A 78 -21.26 -8.12 -2.45
N ARG A 79 -22.53 -8.01 -2.06
CA ARG A 79 -23.30 -6.77 -2.06
C ARG A 79 -23.45 -6.29 -0.62
N TYR A 80 -23.22 -5.01 -0.41
CA TYR A 80 -23.34 -4.35 0.89
C TYR A 80 -24.45 -3.31 0.78
N GLY A 81 -25.25 -3.18 1.85
CA GLY A 81 -26.38 -2.25 1.91
C GLY A 81 -25.98 -0.83 2.34
N SER A 82 -24.79 -0.67 2.91
CA SER A 82 -24.28 0.61 3.42
C SER A 82 -22.75 0.68 3.37
N ASP A 83 -22.21 1.90 3.44
CA ASP A 83 -20.76 2.13 3.53
C ASP A 83 -20.19 1.57 4.85
N GLU A 84 -20.98 1.57 5.92
CA GLU A 84 -20.63 1.03 7.24
C GLU A 84 -20.40 -0.49 7.16
N GLU A 85 -21.25 -1.20 6.43
CA GLU A 85 -21.05 -2.63 6.16
C GLU A 85 -19.79 -2.90 5.36
N VAL A 86 -19.48 -2.07 4.35
CA VAL A 86 -18.23 -2.18 3.58
C VAL A 86 -17.02 -1.95 4.48
N LYS A 87 -17.04 -0.90 5.32
CA LYS A 87 -15.96 -0.61 6.28
C LYS A 87 -15.72 -1.79 7.21
N HIS A 88 -16.78 -2.36 7.77
CA HIS A 88 -16.69 -3.53 8.65
C HIS A 88 -16.13 -4.76 7.92
N ALA A 89 -16.57 -5.01 6.68
CA ALA A 89 -16.07 -6.14 5.89
C ALA A 89 -14.58 -6.01 5.57
N VAL A 90 -14.14 -4.81 5.16
CA VAL A 90 -12.72 -4.52 4.91
C VAL A 90 -11.91 -4.67 6.19
N GLN A 91 -12.36 -4.09 7.31
CA GLN A 91 -11.65 -4.18 8.59
C GLN A 91 -11.53 -5.62 9.08
N SER A 92 -12.60 -6.41 8.94
CA SER A 92 -12.60 -7.83 9.30
C SER A 92 -11.59 -8.61 8.46
N CYS A 93 -11.59 -8.40 7.14
CA CYS A 93 -10.62 -9.03 6.24
C CYS A 93 -9.17 -8.67 6.63
N LEU A 94 -8.87 -7.39 6.83
CA LEU A 94 -7.53 -6.96 7.24
C LEU A 94 -7.09 -7.55 8.59
N SER A 95 -8.02 -7.68 9.53
CA SER A 95 -7.75 -8.24 10.86
C SER A 95 -7.53 -9.76 10.82
N SER A 96 -8.04 -10.45 9.80
CA SER A 96 -7.80 -11.88 9.59
C SER A 96 -6.45 -12.20 8.92
N LEU A 97 -5.76 -11.20 8.36
CA LEU A 97 -4.50 -11.40 7.66
C LEU A 97 -3.35 -11.63 8.66
N ALA A 98 -2.58 -12.69 8.43
CA ALA A 98 -1.38 -12.97 9.21
C ALA A 98 -0.25 -11.97 8.90
N ALA A 99 0.66 -11.77 9.85
CA ALA A 99 1.85 -10.93 9.64
C ALA A 99 2.67 -11.37 8.41
N SER A 100 2.78 -12.69 8.19
CA SER A 100 3.48 -13.27 7.04
C SER A 100 2.92 -12.84 5.69
N PHE A 101 1.62 -12.52 5.60
CA PHE A 101 1.03 -11.99 4.38
C PHE A 101 1.65 -10.64 4.01
N TYR A 102 1.83 -9.75 4.98
CA TYR A 102 2.44 -8.44 4.75
C TYR A 102 3.94 -8.58 4.44
N GLU A 103 4.64 -9.47 5.15
CA GLU A 103 6.05 -9.77 4.90
C GLU A 103 6.28 -10.31 3.48
N GLU A 104 5.42 -11.21 3.00
CA GLU A 104 5.47 -11.73 1.63
C GLU A 104 5.26 -10.61 0.60
N GLY A 105 4.26 -9.76 0.82
CA GLY A 105 3.97 -8.63 -0.06
C GLY A 105 5.17 -7.69 -0.16
N ILE A 106 5.79 -7.36 0.97
CA ILE A 106 6.97 -6.49 1.04
C ILE A 106 8.21 -7.20 0.45
N GLY A 107 8.40 -8.49 0.71
CA GLY A 107 9.53 -9.28 0.19
C GLY A 107 9.55 -9.35 -1.34
N LYS A 108 8.37 -9.41 -1.98
CA LYS A 108 8.23 -9.39 -3.44
C LYS A 108 8.69 -8.08 -4.08
N LEU A 109 8.85 -7.01 -3.32
CA LEU A 109 9.24 -5.70 -3.83
C LEU A 109 10.62 -5.74 -4.51
N VAL A 110 11.58 -6.41 -3.87
CA VAL A 110 12.96 -6.56 -4.39
C VAL A 110 12.94 -7.21 -5.77
N THR A 111 12.28 -8.36 -5.88
CA THR A 111 12.17 -9.10 -7.14
C THR A 111 11.43 -8.32 -8.23
N ARG A 112 10.44 -7.49 -7.85
CA ARG A 112 9.70 -6.66 -8.81
C ARG A 112 10.55 -5.51 -9.34
N TYR A 113 11.33 -4.85 -8.50
CA TYR A 113 12.28 -3.83 -8.96
C TYR A 113 13.34 -4.44 -9.87
N ASP A 114 13.92 -5.58 -9.52
CA ASP A 114 14.90 -6.27 -10.36
C ASP A 114 14.31 -6.61 -11.74
N LYS A 115 13.07 -7.13 -11.77
CA LYS A 115 12.38 -7.40 -13.04
C LYS A 115 12.17 -6.12 -13.86
N CYS A 116 11.68 -5.04 -13.24
CA CYS A 116 11.44 -3.77 -13.90
C CYS A 116 12.73 -3.21 -14.53
N LEU A 117 13.85 -3.27 -13.81
CA LEU A 117 15.16 -2.85 -14.31
C LEU A 117 15.62 -3.71 -15.50
N ASN A 118 15.47 -5.03 -15.41
CA ASN A 118 15.89 -5.96 -16.45
C ASN A 118 15.08 -5.84 -17.75
N ILE A 119 13.82 -5.40 -17.68
CA ILE A 119 12.98 -5.15 -18.86
C ILE A 119 13.02 -3.69 -19.33
N GLY A 120 14.00 -2.90 -18.87
CA GLY A 120 14.20 -1.52 -19.32
C GLY A 120 13.14 -0.54 -18.81
N GLY A 121 12.57 -0.78 -17.63
CA GLY A 121 11.56 0.08 -17.02
C GLY A 121 10.13 -0.18 -17.51
N ASN A 122 9.90 -1.25 -18.28
CA ASN A 122 8.56 -1.67 -18.67
C ASN A 122 7.77 -2.26 -17.48
N TYR A 123 6.45 -2.41 -17.66
CA TYR A 123 5.55 -2.96 -16.65
C TYR A 123 5.88 -4.43 -16.32
N VAL A 124 5.91 -4.75 -15.03
CA VAL A 124 6.09 -6.12 -14.55
C VAL A 124 4.74 -6.83 -14.51
N GLU A 125 4.60 -7.90 -15.29
CA GLU A 125 3.41 -8.74 -15.27
C GLU A 125 3.19 -9.40 -13.89
N LYS A 126 1.92 -9.72 -13.60
CA LYS A 126 1.46 -10.22 -12.30
C LYS A 126 1.80 -11.68 -12.06
#